data_AF-A0A3M1D155-F1
#
_entry.id   AF-A0A3M1D155-F1
#
_cell.length_a   1.000
_cell.length_b   1.000
_cell.length_c   1.000
_cell.angle_alpha   90.00
_cell.angle_beta   90.00
_cell.angle_gamma   90.00
#
_symmetry.space_group_name_H-M   'P 1'
#
loop_
_entity.id
_entity.type
_entity.pdbx_description
1 polymer ?
#
loop_
_entity_poly.entity_id
_entity_poly.type
_entity_poly.pdbx_seq_one_letter_code
_entity_poly.pdbx_strand_id
1 'polypeptide(L)'
;MGVQVMSNSWGGGGYSASLEDAIKYANDKGALFVAAAGNDGTDNDQLPEYPANYEVDNVVSVAASDHSDNLAIWGSGGGGGGGDCGFLCSNAMAAVPGSNYGKTTVDLAAPGKNILSTIPGNSYTLLSGTSMATPHVAGAAALLLAVKPDLTVAELKTALFSTVDKLDGLTNKVATGGRLNVAAAVASVAPTP
;
A
#
# COMPACT_ATOMS: atom_id res chain seq x y z
N MET A 1 -1.04 14.77 21.48
CA MET A 1 -0.70 13.67 20.55
C MET A 1 -1.97 13.30 19.79
N GLY A 2 -1.92 13.34 18.46
CA GLY A 2 -3.00 12.91 17.58
C GLY A 2 -2.56 11.72 16.73
N VAL A 3 -3.42 11.27 15.81
CA VAL A 3 -3.08 10.21 14.85
C VAL A 3 -1.99 10.73 13.89
N GLN A 4 -0.87 10.02 13.78
CA GLN A 4 0.25 10.38 12.88
C GLN A 4 0.28 9.55 11.59
N VAL A 5 -0.35 8.39 11.57
CA VAL A 5 -0.41 7.50 10.40
C VAL A 5 -1.82 6.96 10.27
N MET A 6 -2.39 7.06 9.07
CA MET A 6 -3.68 6.50 8.70
C MET A 6 -3.48 5.37 7.70
N SER A 7 -4.19 4.26 7.91
CA SER A 7 -4.23 3.13 7.00
C SER A 7 -5.59 3.08 6.31
N ASN A 8 -5.60 3.29 5.00
CA ASN A 8 -6.78 3.45 4.17
C ASN A 8 -6.85 2.29 3.18
N SER A 9 -7.15 1.10 3.71
CA SER A 9 -7.33 -0.15 2.95
C SER A 9 -8.69 -0.24 2.26
N TRP A 10 -9.13 0.85 1.63
CA TRP A 10 -10.39 1.00 0.91
C TRP A 10 -10.17 1.89 -0.32
N GLY A 11 -11.08 1.78 -1.28
CA GLY A 11 -11.04 2.53 -2.53
C GLY A 11 -12.38 2.49 -3.24
N GLY A 12 -12.44 3.13 -4.39
CA GLY A 12 -13.61 3.20 -5.26
C GLY A 12 -14.28 4.58 -5.30
N GLY A 13 -15.11 4.75 -6.33
CA GLY A 13 -15.70 6.03 -6.67
C GLY A 13 -14.79 6.86 -7.58
N GLY A 14 -15.12 8.14 -7.74
CA GLY A 14 -14.31 9.10 -8.49
C GLY A 14 -13.70 10.16 -7.59
N TYR A 15 -13.03 11.13 -8.21
CA TYR A 15 -12.51 12.30 -7.53
C TYR A 15 -13.61 13.02 -6.71
N SER A 16 -13.25 13.45 -5.50
CA SER A 16 -14.10 14.25 -4.62
C SER A 16 -13.29 15.36 -3.96
N ALA A 17 -13.64 16.61 -4.28
CA ALA A 17 -13.00 17.79 -3.67
C ALA A 17 -13.09 17.75 -2.13
N SER A 18 -14.24 17.31 -1.59
CA SER A 18 -14.41 17.19 -0.14
C SER A 18 -13.49 16.15 0.52
N LEU A 19 -13.18 15.07 -0.20
CA LEU A 19 -12.24 14.07 0.31
C LEU A 19 -10.79 14.57 0.18
N GLU A 20 -10.46 15.24 -0.92
CA GLU A 20 -9.16 15.89 -1.08
C GLU A 20 -8.90 16.93 0.03
N ASP A 21 -9.88 17.78 0.35
CA ASP A 21 -9.80 18.77 1.41
C ASP A 21 -9.58 18.11 2.79
N ALA A 22 -10.22 16.96 3.03
CA ALA A 22 -9.99 16.18 4.25
C ALA A 22 -8.58 15.59 4.32
N ILE A 23 -8.03 15.13 3.19
CA ILE A 23 -6.66 14.61 3.10
C ILE A 23 -5.64 15.74 3.29
N LYS A 24 -5.87 16.90 2.67
CA LYS A 24 -5.07 18.13 2.88
C LYS A 24 -5.09 18.58 4.33
N TYR A 25 -6.26 18.57 4.97
CA TYR A 25 -6.35 18.86 6.39
C TYR A 25 -5.50 17.89 7.23
N ALA A 26 -5.49 16.59 6.89
CA ALA A 26 -4.64 15.64 7.57
C ALA A 26 -3.14 15.89 7.30
N ASN A 27 -2.79 16.32 6.08
CA ASN A 27 -1.43 16.74 5.74
C ASN A 27 -0.97 17.92 6.61
N ASP A 28 -1.82 18.94 6.77
CA ASP A 28 -1.55 20.11 7.63
C ASP A 28 -1.40 19.75 9.11
N LYS A 29 -1.92 18.59 9.53
CA LYS A 29 -1.74 18.03 10.88
C LYS A 29 -0.54 17.08 11.00
N GLY A 30 0.23 16.90 9.92
CA GLY A 30 1.41 16.03 9.90
C GLY A 30 1.07 14.55 9.96
N ALA A 31 -0.11 14.14 9.45
CA ALA A 31 -0.52 12.75 9.42
C ALA A 31 -0.28 12.14 8.02
N LEU A 32 0.46 11.02 7.97
CA LEU A 32 0.65 10.23 6.76
C LEU A 32 -0.65 9.51 6.38
N PHE A 33 -1.02 9.53 5.10
CA PHE A 33 -2.22 8.89 4.56
C PHE A 33 -1.81 7.74 3.63
N VAL A 34 -1.85 6.50 4.13
CA VAL A 34 -1.41 5.32 3.37
C VAL A 34 -2.63 4.68 2.70
N ALA A 35 -2.68 4.69 1.36
CA ALA A 35 -3.82 4.26 0.56
C ALA A 35 -3.53 2.98 -0.25
N ALA A 36 -4.53 2.11 -0.37
CA ALA A 36 -4.47 0.93 -1.23
C ALA A 36 -4.61 1.34 -2.71
N ALA A 37 -3.75 0.83 -3.59
CA ALA A 37 -3.76 1.21 -5.01
C ALA A 37 -4.98 0.68 -5.81
N GLY A 38 -5.71 -0.31 -5.29
CA GLY A 38 -6.81 -1.00 -5.99
C GLY A 38 -6.46 -2.45 -6.35
N ASN A 39 -7.47 -3.22 -6.79
CA ASN A 39 -7.36 -4.68 -6.94
C ASN A 39 -7.91 -5.21 -8.28
N ASP A 40 -8.03 -4.32 -9.27
CA ASP A 40 -8.61 -4.60 -10.59
C ASP A 40 -7.56 -4.97 -11.65
N GLY A 41 -6.27 -4.99 -11.27
CA GLY A 41 -5.16 -5.27 -12.18
C GLY A 41 -4.91 -4.15 -13.21
N THR A 42 -5.38 -2.94 -12.94
CA THR A 42 -5.34 -1.81 -13.88
C THR A 42 -4.18 -0.85 -13.61
N ASP A 43 -3.85 -0.04 -14.62
CA ASP A 43 -2.86 1.03 -14.56
C ASP A 43 -3.52 2.34 -14.09
N ASN A 44 -3.19 2.77 -12.87
CA ASN A 44 -3.68 3.99 -12.24
C ASN A 44 -3.16 5.27 -12.89
N ASP A 45 -2.12 5.21 -13.74
CA ASP A 45 -1.71 6.35 -14.56
C ASP A 45 -2.73 6.60 -15.69
N GLN A 46 -3.53 5.60 -16.05
CA GLN A 46 -4.57 5.68 -17.09
C GLN A 46 -5.99 5.69 -16.51
N LEU A 47 -6.22 4.91 -15.45
CA LEU A 47 -7.50 4.73 -14.79
C LEU A 47 -7.34 5.03 -13.29
N PRO A 48 -7.48 6.30 -12.87
CA PRO A 48 -7.25 6.70 -11.49
C PRO A 48 -8.15 5.96 -10.48
N GLU A 49 -7.55 5.52 -9.38
CA GLU A 49 -8.23 4.91 -8.23
C GLU A 49 -8.13 5.85 -7.02
N TYR A 50 -9.26 6.20 -6.41
CA TYR A 50 -9.27 7.09 -5.24
C TYR A 50 -9.50 6.29 -3.96
N PRO A 51 -8.76 6.58 -2.87
CA PRO A 51 -7.95 7.78 -2.65
C PRO A 51 -6.48 7.71 -3.09
N ALA A 52 -6.02 6.60 -3.68
CA ALA A 52 -4.62 6.38 -4.02
C ALA A 52 -4.05 7.41 -5.03
N ASN A 53 -4.87 7.91 -5.94
CA ASN A 53 -4.50 8.89 -6.97
C ASN A 53 -4.63 10.36 -6.53
N TYR A 54 -4.89 10.66 -5.25
CA TYR A 54 -4.83 12.06 -4.80
C TYR A 54 -3.38 12.56 -4.76
N GLU A 55 -3.12 13.65 -5.48
CA GLU A 55 -1.82 14.33 -5.50
C GLU A 55 -1.67 15.26 -4.28
N VAL A 56 -1.67 14.66 -3.08
CA VAL A 56 -1.42 15.38 -1.81
C VAL A 56 -0.16 14.81 -1.15
N ASP A 57 0.71 15.69 -0.65
CA ASP A 57 2.06 15.33 -0.21
C ASP A 57 2.13 14.22 0.85
N ASN A 58 1.11 14.07 1.70
CA ASN A 58 1.05 13.02 2.71
C ASN A 58 0.49 11.68 2.22
N VAL A 59 0.01 11.60 0.98
CA VAL A 59 -0.50 10.34 0.42
C VAL A 59 0.67 9.43 0.07
N VAL A 60 0.53 8.15 0.44
CA VAL A 60 1.39 7.05 0.02
C VAL A 60 0.52 5.96 -0.58
N SER A 61 0.61 5.76 -1.89
CA SER A 61 -0.14 4.77 -2.66
C SER A 61 0.62 3.44 -2.70
N VAL A 62 -0.05 2.35 -2.33
CA VAL A 62 0.58 1.05 -2.05
C VAL A 62 0.03 -0.05 -2.96
N ALA A 63 0.88 -0.60 -3.83
CA ALA A 63 0.64 -1.83 -4.57
C ALA A 63 0.89 -3.08 -3.70
N ALA A 64 0.35 -4.22 -4.12
CA ALA A 64 0.61 -5.52 -3.52
C ALA A 64 1.68 -6.27 -4.30
N SER A 65 2.67 -6.81 -3.60
CA SER A 65 3.61 -7.80 -4.12
C SER A 65 3.27 -9.21 -3.63
N ASP A 66 3.72 -10.22 -4.37
CA ASP A 66 3.65 -11.62 -3.96
C ASP A 66 4.95 -12.12 -3.31
N HIS A 67 4.95 -13.40 -2.91
CA HIS A 67 6.10 -14.05 -2.28
C HIS A 67 7.30 -14.27 -3.21
N SER A 68 7.15 -13.99 -4.51
CA SER A 68 8.21 -14.08 -5.52
C SER A 68 8.68 -12.69 -5.96
N ASP A 69 8.34 -11.64 -5.20
CA ASP A 69 8.74 -10.26 -5.46
C ASP A 69 8.24 -9.67 -6.79
N ASN A 70 7.15 -10.24 -7.32
CA ASN A 70 6.42 -9.68 -8.45
C ASN A 70 5.22 -8.85 -7.96
N LEU A 71 4.70 -7.99 -8.84
CA LEU A 71 3.38 -7.40 -8.65
C LEU A 71 2.34 -8.53 -8.50
N ALA A 72 1.54 -8.47 -7.44
CA ALA A 72 0.62 -9.54 -7.11
C ALA A 72 -0.50 -9.67 -8.15
N ILE A 73 -0.72 -10.90 -8.61
CA ILE A 73 -1.89 -11.30 -9.41
C ILE A 73 -2.76 -12.24 -8.57
N TRP A 74 -4.08 -12.14 -8.70
CA TRP A 74 -5.04 -13.06 -8.10
C TRP A 74 -5.26 -14.22 -9.06
N GLY A 75 -5.24 -15.45 -8.56
CA GLY A 75 -5.37 -16.63 -9.42
C GLY A 75 -6.79 -16.81 -9.94
N SER A 76 -6.92 -17.20 -11.22
CA SER A 76 -8.10 -17.91 -11.72
C SER A 76 -7.83 -19.41 -11.63
N GLY A 77 -8.43 -20.15 -10.68
CA GLY A 77 -8.40 -21.61 -10.74
C GLY A 77 -8.69 -22.35 -9.44
N GLY A 78 -9.76 -23.15 -9.45
CA GLY A 78 -10.07 -24.11 -8.40
C GLY A 78 -9.07 -25.27 -8.33
N GLY A 79 -8.93 -25.83 -7.13
CA GLY A 79 -8.19 -27.07 -6.89
C GLY A 79 -7.40 -27.06 -5.59
N GLY A 80 -8.05 -27.36 -4.46
CA GLY A 80 -7.39 -27.80 -3.23
C GLY A 80 -6.80 -26.70 -2.34
N GLY A 81 -7.67 -26.01 -1.58
CA GLY A 81 -7.29 -25.08 -0.51
C GLY A 81 -7.59 -23.63 -0.85
N GLY A 82 -8.79 -23.15 -0.48
CA GLY A 82 -9.21 -21.73 -0.45
C GLY A 82 -8.75 -20.84 -1.61
N GLY A 83 -9.59 -20.67 -2.64
CA GLY A 83 -9.26 -19.86 -3.82
C GLY A 83 -8.70 -18.48 -3.46
N ASP A 84 -7.52 -18.17 -4.00
CA ASP A 84 -6.76 -16.91 -3.84
C ASP A 84 -7.35 -15.80 -4.72
N CYS A 85 -8.66 -15.56 -4.58
CA CYS A 85 -9.42 -14.55 -5.32
C CYS A 85 -9.63 -13.25 -4.52
N GLY A 86 -8.90 -13.08 -3.40
CA GLY A 86 -9.03 -11.94 -2.51
C GLY A 86 -10.46 -11.77 -1.95
N PHE A 87 -10.80 -10.57 -1.45
CA PHE A 87 -12.17 -10.21 -1.02
C PHE A 87 -13.16 -10.09 -2.21
N LEU A 88 -12.70 -10.27 -3.45
CA LEU A 88 -13.38 -9.84 -4.68
C LEU A 88 -13.88 -10.98 -5.58
N CYS A 89 -13.95 -12.22 -5.08
CA CYS A 89 -14.42 -13.40 -5.84
C CYS A 89 -15.87 -13.31 -6.37
N SER A 90 -16.59 -12.22 -6.12
CA SER A 90 -18.00 -12.06 -6.48
C SER A 90 -18.22 -11.66 -7.94
N ASN A 91 -17.20 -11.11 -8.64
CA ASN A 91 -17.41 -10.42 -9.92
C ASN A 91 -16.33 -10.79 -10.97
N ALA A 92 -16.29 -12.05 -11.41
CA ALA A 92 -15.26 -12.61 -12.32
C ALA A 92 -15.35 -12.12 -13.79
N MET A 93 -15.37 -10.79 -14.03
CA MET A 93 -15.39 -10.20 -15.38
C MET A 93 -14.27 -9.18 -15.66
N ALA A 94 -13.40 -8.85 -14.71
CA ALA A 94 -12.21 -8.02 -14.96
C ALA A 94 -11.03 -8.88 -15.44
N ALA A 95 -10.27 -8.38 -16.43
CA ALA A 95 -9.03 -8.99 -16.92
C ALA A 95 -8.09 -9.29 -15.74
N VAL A 96 -7.57 -10.53 -15.67
CA VAL A 96 -6.74 -11.13 -14.60
C VAL A 96 -6.65 -10.24 -13.34
N PRO A 97 -7.56 -10.40 -12.37
CA PRO A 97 -7.67 -9.46 -11.28
C PRO A 97 -6.35 -9.53 -10.47
N GLY A 98 -5.82 -8.38 -10.07
CA GLY A 98 -4.48 -8.26 -9.48
C GLY A 98 -4.29 -6.92 -8.79
N SER A 99 -3.11 -6.66 -8.25
CA SER A 99 -2.79 -5.33 -7.75
C SER A 99 -2.90 -4.32 -8.88
N ASN A 100 -3.58 -3.20 -8.62
CA ASN A 100 -3.39 -2.02 -9.44
C ASN A 100 -1.94 -1.53 -9.31
N TYR A 101 -1.48 -0.84 -10.32
CA TYR A 101 -0.11 -0.34 -10.45
C TYR A 101 -0.13 1.02 -11.14
N GLY A 102 0.98 1.75 -11.13
CA GLY A 102 1.11 3.04 -11.79
C GLY A 102 2.52 3.54 -11.62
N LYS A 103 3.21 3.83 -12.71
CA LYS A 103 4.60 4.27 -12.68
C LYS A 103 4.73 5.62 -11.98
N THR A 104 3.70 6.46 -12.06
CA THR A 104 3.71 7.80 -11.46
C THR A 104 2.72 7.97 -10.31
N THR A 105 1.70 7.12 -10.25
CA THR A 105 0.57 7.25 -9.31
C THR A 105 0.56 6.23 -8.17
N VAL A 106 1.48 5.25 -8.20
CA VAL A 106 1.66 4.27 -7.11
C VAL A 106 3.10 4.32 -6.63
N ASP A 107 3.33 4.53 -5.34
CA ASP A 107 4.66 4.87 -4.82
C ASP A 107 5.56 3.63 -4.67
N LEU A 108 5.08 2.62 -3.96
CA LEU A 108 5.81 1.40 -3.64
C LEU A 108 4.89 0.18 -3.55
N ALA A 109 5.49 -1.01 -3.60
CA ALA A 109 4.78 -2.24 -3.27
C ALA A 109 5.06 -2.68 -1.82
N ALA A 110 4.16 -3.49 -1.26
CA ALA A 110 4.39 -4.23 -0.03
C ALA A 110 3.70 -5.61 -0.10
N PRO A 111 4.07 -6.57 0.76
CA PRO A 111 3.46 -7.90 0.75
C PRO A 111 1.94 -7.84 0.87
N GLY A 112 1.23 -8.36 -0.15
CA GLY A 112 -0.22 -8.28 -0.23
C GLY A 112 -0.90 -9.55 -0.75
N LYS A 113 -0.18 -10.65 -0.96
CA LYS A 113 -0.75 -11.93 -1.39
C LYS A 113 -0.55 -13.00 -0.33
N ASN A 114 -1.62 -13.73 0.00
CA ASN A 114 -1.63 -14.78 1.03
C ASN A 114 -1.09 -14.28 2.39
N ILE A 115 -1.61 -13.13 2.84
CA ILE A 115 -1.26 -12.52 4.11
C ILE A 115 -2.17 -13.06 5.20
N LEU A 116 -1.59 -13.74 6.19
CA LEU A 116 -2.31 -14.24 7.36
C LEU A 116 -2.58 -13.08 8.32
N SER A 117 -3.84 -12.85 8.67
CA SER A 117 -4.21 -11.83 9.65
C SER A 117 -5.39 -12.28 10.51
N THR A 118 -5.67 -11.50 11.56
CA THR A 118 -6.78 -11.73 12.48
C THR A 118 -8.12 -11.35 11.85
N ILE A 119 -9.14 -12.13 12.20
CA ILE A 119 -10.55 -11.82 11.90
C ILE A 119 -11.37 -11.94 13.20
N PRO A 120 -12.59 -11.37 13.26
CA PRO A 120 -13.45 -11.51 14.43
C PRO A 120 -13.66 -12.97 14.86
N GLY A 121 -13.86 -13.18 16.17
CA GLY A 121 -14.08 -14.52 16.71
C GLY A 121 -12.80 -15.31 16.98
N ASN A 122 -11.72 -14.63 17.42
CA ASN A 122 -10.44 -15.26 17.79
C ASN A 122 -9.89 -16.20 16.70
N SER A 123 -9.98 -15.75 15.46
CA SER A 123 -9.68 -16.56 14.28
C SER A 123 -8.69 -15.84 13.37
N TYR A 124 -8.10 -16.59 12.46
CA TYR A 124 -7.14 -16.10 11.48
C TYR A 124 -7.52 -16.60 10.10
N THR A 125 -7.20 -15.82 9.06
CA THR A 125 -7.36 -16.25 7.67
C THR A 125 -6.31 -15.63 6.78
N LEU A 126 -6.00 -16.30 5.67
CA LEU A 126 -5.20 -15.74 4.59
C LEU A 126 -6.08 -14.84 3.74
N LEU A 127 -5.60 -13.63 3.43
CA LEU A 127 -6.24 -12.68 2.53
C LEU A 127 -5.21 -12.14 1.52
N SER A 128 -5.71 -11.72 0.37
CA SER A 128 -4.92 -11.11 -0.71
C SER A 128 -5.58 -9.81 -1.14
N GLY A 129 -4.76 -8.78 -1.39
CA GLY A 129 -5.16 -7.46 -1.86
C GLY A 129 -4.17 -6.36 -1.49
N THR A 130 -4.26 -5.23 -2.19
CA THR A 130 -3.58 -3.98 -1.79
C THR A 130 -4.01 -3.54 -0.38
N SER A 131 -5.24 -3.87 0.03
CA SER A 131 -5.73 -3.72 1.40
C SER A 131 -4.86 -4.42 2.46
N MET A 132 -4.15 -5.50 2.10
CA MET A 132 -3.21 -6.21 2.99
C MET A 132 -1.79 -5.64 2.89
N ALA A 133 -1.43 -5.04 1.75
CA ALA A 133 -0.15 -4.36 1.57
C ALA A 133 -0.10 -3.01 2.33
N THR A 134 -1.17 -2.22 2.28
CA THR A 134 -1.31 -0.93 2.98
C THR A 134 -0.93 -0.98 4.47
N PRO A 135 -1.42 -1.92 5.31
CA PRO A 135 -1.07 -1.98 6.72
C PRO A 135 0.40 -2.36 6.98
N HIS A 136 1.09 -3.02 6.04
CA HIS A 136 2.54 -3.23 6.17
C HIS A 136 3.31 -1.91 6.08
N VAL A 137 2.94 -1.04 5.12
CA VAL A 137 3.55 0.30 4.97
C VAL A 137 3.17 1.21 6.14
N ALA A 138 1.91 1.20 6.57
CA ALA A 138 1.47 1.97 7.73
C ALA A 138 2.17 1.52 9.02
N GLY A 139 2.33 0.21 9.21
CA GLY A 139 3.07 -0.36 10.35
C GLY A 139 4.56 0.01 10.33
N ALA A 140 5.20 -0.01 9.15
CA ALA A 140 6.58 0.46 9.01
C ALA A 140 6.71 1.95 9.34
N ALA A 141 5.80 2.79 8.84
CA ALA A 141 5.77 4.21 9.15
C ALA A 141 5.64 4.47 10.67
N ALA A 142 4.74 3.73 11.33
CA ALA A 142 4.58 3.80 12.78
C ALA A 142 5.85 3.34 13.54
N LEU A 143 6.54 2.30 13.05
CA LEU A 143 7.80 1.84 13.63
C LEU A 143 8.91 2.88 13.48
N LEU A 144 9.01 3.55 12.33
CA LEU A 144 9.97 4.64 12.11
C LEU A 144 9.73 5.80 13.08
N LEU A 145 8.46 6.19 13.29
CA LEU A 145 8.09 7.21 14.29
C LEU A 145 8.39 6.76 15.73
N ALA A 146 8.33 5.45 16.03
CA ALA A 146 8.76 4.95 17.33
C ALA A 146 10.27 5.07 17.56
N VAL A 147 11.07 4.99 16.49
CA VAL A 147 12.53 5.16 16.53
C VAL A 147 12.92 6.64 16.56
N LYS A 148 12.26 7.47 15.74
CA LYS A 148 12.50 8.90 15.62
C LYS A 148 11.16 9.67 15.60
N PRO A 149 10.62 10.07 16.77
CA PRO A 149 9.27 10.64 16.89
C PRO A 149 9.08 12.03 16.27
N ASP A 150 10.16 12.74 15.96
CA ASP A 150 10.16 14.08 15.38
C ASP A 150 10.21 14.10 13.84
N LEU A 151 10.18 12.93 13.18
CA LEU A 151 10.10 12.84 11.73
C LEU A 151 8.87 13.60 11.20
N THR A 152 9.12 14.49 10.24
CA THR A 152 8.08 15.08 9.40
C THR A 152 7.52 14.02 8.45
N VAL A 153 6.31 14.27 7.91
CA VAL A 153 5.72 13.40 6.87
C VAL A 153 6.65 13.25 5.67
N ALA A 154 7.33 14.32 5.25
CA ALA A 154 8.27 14.30 4.14
C ALA A 154 9.49 13.41 4.40
N GLU A 155 10.08 13.50 5.60
CA GLU A 155 11.19 12.64 6.02
C GLU A 155 10.75 11.18 6.14
N LEU A 156 9.55 10.94 6.68
CA LEU A 156 8.96 9.60 6.79
C LEU A 156 8.77 8.96 5.41
N LYS A 157 8.20 9.70 4.44
CA LYS A 157 8.08 9.25 3.05
C LYS A 157 9.45 8.98 2.43
N THR A 158 10.40 9.87 2.63
CA THR A 158 11.77 9.70 2.10
C THR A 158 12.42 8.45 2.67
N ALA A 159 12.30 8.20 3.97
CA ALA A 159 12.82 6.98 4.59
C ALA A 159 12.16 5.72 4.00
N LEU A 160 10.84 5.71 3.80
CA LEU A 160 10.14 4.57 3.18
C LEU A 160 10.53 4.35 1.71
N PHE A 161 10.68 5.41 0.93
CA PHE A 161 10.86 5.33 -0.52
C PHE A 161 12.31 5.09 -0.95
N SER A 162 13.26 5.73 -0.26
CA SER A 162 14.69 5.63 -0.60
C SER A 162 15.31 4.29 -0.22
N THR A 163 14.68 3.55 0.69
CA THR A 163 15.20 2.28 1.22
C THR A 163 14.46 1.05 0.71
N VAL A 164 13.59 1.17 -0.31
CA VAL A 164 12.93 0.00 -0.89
C VAL A 164 13.94 -0.99 -1.47
N ASP A 165 13.58 -2.27 -1.48
CA ASP A 165 14.27 -3.25 -2.32
C ASP A 165 13.79 -3.06 -3.76
N LYS A 166 14.68 -2.61 -4.66
CA LYS A 166 14.37 -2.47 -6.08
C LYS A 166 14.32 -3.85 -6.74
N LEU A 167 13.23 -4.13 -7.44
CA LEU A 167 12.93 -5.46 -7.96
C LEU A 167 12.50 -5.37 -9.42
N ASP A 168 13.01 -6.26 -10.27
CA ASP A 168 12.69 -6.26 -11.70
C ASP A 168 11.18 -6.39 -11.94
N GLY A 169 10.50 -7.22 -11.15
CA GLY A 169 9.04 -7.42 -11.20
C GLY A 169 8.20 -6.18 -10.85
N LEU A 170 8.82 -5.13 -10.29
CA LEU A 170 8.18 -3.88 -9.92
C LEU A 170 8.67 -2.67 -10.74
N THR A 171 9.64 -2.89 -11.64
CA THR A 171 10.15 -1.85 -12.52
C THR A 171 9.05 -1.34 -13.46
N ASN A 172 8.86 -0.02 -13.50
CA ASN A 172 7.76 0.64 -14.21
C ASN A 172 6.34 0.23 -13.74
N LYS A 173 6.20 -0.43 -12.58
CA LYS A 173 4.90 -0.73 -11.95
C LYS A 173 4.59 0.18 -10.78
N VAL A 174 5.62 0.66 -10.08
CA VAL A 174 5.52 1.65 -9.00
C VAL A 174 6.65 2.66 -9.14
N ALA A 175 6.48 3.88 -8.62
CA ALA A 175 7.40 5.00 -8.78
C ALA A 175 8.80 4.70 -8.25
N THR A 176 8.89 4.03 -7.09
CA THR A 176 10.17 3.62 -6.49
C THR A 176 10.80 2.42 -7.21
N GLY A 177 10.02 1.69 -8.02
CA GLY A 177 10.41 0.41 -8.62
C GLY A 177 10.68 -0.70 -7.60
N GLY A 178 10.18 -0.59 -6.38
CA GLY A 178 10.57 -1.48 -5.30
C GLY A 178 9.50 -1.79 -4.26
N ARG A 179 9.84 -2.79 -3.44
CA ARG A 179 9.04 -3.27 -2.31
C ARG A 179 9.58 -2.66 -1.02
N LEU A 180 8.69 -2.35 -0.08
CA LEU A 180 9.02 -1.97 1.29
C LEU A 180 10.12 -2.87 1.89
N ASN A 181 11.15 -2.24 2.47
CA ASN A 181 12.15 -2.87 3.32
C ASN A 181 12.19 -2.12 4.67
N VAL A 182 11.51 -2.68 5.66
CA VAL A 182 11.39 -2.04 6.98
C VAL A 182 12.72 -1.97 7.74
N ALA A 183 13.60 -2.95 7.56
CA ALA A 183 14.89 -2.98 8.24
C ALA A 183 15.79 -1.84 7.75
N ALA A 184 15.87 -1.65 6.43
CA ALA A 184 16.62 -0.55 5.83
C ALA A 184 16.00 0.81 6.18
N ALA A 185 14.66 0.92 6.19
CA ALA A 185 13.95 2.13 6.58
C ALA A 185 14.17 2.51 8.05
N VAL A 186 14.22 1.55 8.97
CA VAL A 186 14.55 1.80 10.37
C VAL A 186 16.01 2.24 10.51
N ALA A 187 16.93 1.57 9.81
CA ALA A 187 18.35 1.91 9.86
C ALA A 187 18.65 3.33 9.33
N SER A 188 17.85 3.84 8.38
CA SER A 188 18.05 5.18 7.82
C SER A 188 17.64 6.32 8.75
N VAL A 189 16.80 6.06 9.75
CA VAL A 189 16.33 7.08 10.72
C VAL A 189 16.89 6.89 12.13
N ALA A 190 17.52 5.75 12.41
CA ALA A 190 18.12 5.47 13.70
C ALA A 190 19.31 6.40 14.01
N PRO A 191 19.54 6.76 15.28
CA PRO A 191 20.74 7.49 15.67
C PRO A 191 22.01 6.72 15.29
N THR A 192 23.04 7.42 14.83
CA THR A 192 24.37 6.83 14.65
C THR A 192 24.88 6.30 15.99
N PRO A 193 25.47 5.08 16.04
CA PRO A 193 26.05 4.52 17.27
C PRO A 193 27.11 5.42 17.92
#